data_AF-A0A7I9ZJU2-F1
#
_entry.id   AF-A0A7I9ZJU2-F1
#
_cell.length_a   1.000
_cell.length_b   1.000
_cell.length_c   1.000
_cell.angle_alpha   90.00
_cell.angle_beta   90.00
_cell.angle_gamma   90.00
#
_symmetry.space_group_name_H-M   'P 1'
#
loop_
_entity.id
_entity.type
_entity.pdbx_description
1 polymer ?
#
loop_
_entity_poly.entity_id
_entity_poly.type
_entity_poly.pdbx_seq_one_letter_code
_entity_poly.pdbx_strand_id
1 'polypeptide(L)'
;MQILASALPGFRDLRAPLIAGYLWLLCLWTLVKPNIAVRPANDIAASIYDLAVATGPIWIGLAVSVGAYLVGSVSQILSPVVRLVTRRTVNRAARLLGGALYALYAAAQLGWARVRHGIRQRSVSAIGKLTIATDFQPSLAAKALSLRLIPPPPKWSDNPALTRHRFAADEKLRKLEKSAPAGWVSEHNIEELRNELSDRYQRAADQLRDEMSLPATLLVGENPALFSEADRLKAEGELRLALVPPIAAITVLLSISHTPIWLCLFVALIIIAAQGLDREHKFQTLMDGALRQGQIIAQSIEEFKSWVDTIPAE
;
A
#
# COMPACT_ATOMS: atom_id res chain seq x y z
N MET A 1 -4.64 -11.58 31.14
CA MET A 1 -4.94 -12.25 29.85
C MET A 1 -4.01 -11.79 28.70
N GLN A 2 -2.72 -11.53 28.96
CA GLN A 2 -1.75 -11.13 27.91
C GLN A 2 -1.08 -12.33 27.21
N ILE A 3 -1.11 -13.52 27.83
CA ILE A 3 -0.43 -14.74 27.33
C ILE A 3 -1.06 -15.28 26.01
N LEU A 4 -2.39 -15.11 25.83
CA LEU A 4 -3.05 -15.46 24.56
C LEU A 4 -2.80 -14.42 23.47
N ALA A 5 -2.62 -13.14 23.84
CA ALA A 5 -2.32 -12.07 22.88
C ALA A 5 -0.88 -12.16 22.34
N SER A 6 0.07 -12.68 23.13
CA SER A 6 1.46 -12.90 22.73
C SER A 6 1.69 -14.20 21.96
N ALA A 7 0.81 -15.19 22.08
CA ALA A 7 0.93 -16.48 21.37
C ALA A 7 0.33 -16.47 19.95
N LEU A 8 -0.43 -15.43 19.57
CA LEU A 8 -1.15 -15.35 18.30
C LEU A 8 -0.68 -14.25 17.30
N PRO A 9 0.61 -13.84 17.21
CA PRO A 9 1.07 -13.02 16.07
C PRO A 9 0.70 -13.67 14.73
N GLY A 10 0.95 -14.98 14.59
CA GLY A 10 0.65 -15.71 13.36
C GLY A 10 -0.84 -15.79 12.99
N PHE A 11 -1.75 -15.68 13.96
CA PHE A 11 -3.20 -15.72 13.66
C PHE A 11 -3.69 -14.45 12.95
N ARG A 12 -2.96 -13.35 13.12
CA ARG A 12 -3.27 -12.08 12.45
C ARG A 12 -2.99 -12.15 10.95
N ASP A 13 -1.97 -12.89 10.56
CA ASP A 13 -1.63 -13.09 9.15
C ASP A 13 -2.60 -14.05 8.46
N LEU A 14 -3.17 -15.02 9.20
CA LEU A 14 -4.16 -15.97 8.68
C LEU A 14 -5.51 -15.33 8.36
N ARG A 15 -5.88 -14.21 9.00
CA ARG A 15 -7.22 -13.61 8.82
C ARG A 15 -7.44 -13.06 7.42
N ALA A 16 -6.43 -12.43 6.82
CA ALA A 16 -6.53 -11.81 5.50
C ALA A 16 -6.76 -12.84 4.38
N PRO A 17 -5.95 -13.91 4.24
CA PRO A 17 -6.20 -14.94 3.23
C PRO A 17 -7.50 -15.69 3.52
N LEU A 18 -7.81 -16.00 4.78
CA LEU A 18 -9.04 -16.72 5.13
C LEU A 18 -10.30 -15.93 4.78
N ILE A 19 -10.38 -14.64 5.12
CA ILE A 19 -11.53 -13.79 4.76
C ILE A 19 -11.63 -13.61 3.24
N ALA A 20 -10.52 -13.31 2.56
CA ALA A 20 -10.51 -13.19 1.10
C ALA A 20 -10.95 -14.49 0.42
N GLY A 21 -10.50 -15.62 0.94
CA GLY A 21 -10.88 -16.97 0.53
C GLY A 21 -12.37 -17.23 0.65
N TYR A 22 -12.98 -16.93 1.79
CA TYR A 22 -14.42 -17.07 1.96
C TYR A 22 -15.21 -16.19 1.00
N LEU A 23 -14.74 -14.97 0.72
CA LEU A 23 -15.39 -14.11 -0.26
C LEU A 23 -15.29 -14.68 -1.68
N TRP A 24 -14.16 -15.30 -2.04
CA TRP A 24 -14.03 -16.02 -3.31
C TRP A 24 -14.95 -17.23 -3.40
N LEU A 25 -15.03 -18.03 -2.34
CA LEU A 25 -15.96 -19.17 -2.29
C LEU A 25 -17.41 -18.71 -2.37
N LEU A 26 -17.76 -17.61 -1.70
CA LEU A 26 -19.09 -17.02 -1.78
C LEU A 26 -19.37 -16.50 -3.20
N CYS A 27 -18.41 -15.84 -3.83
CA CYS A 27 -18.51 -15.43 -5.24
C CYS A 27 -18.78 -16.63 -6.15
N LEU A 28 -17.99 -17.70 -6.02
CA LEU A 28 -18.14 -18.92 -6.80
C LEU A 28 -19.50 -19.59 -6.52
N TRP A 29 -19.92 -19.63 -5.26
CA TRP A 29 -21.22 -20.16 -4.86
C TRP A 29 -22.37 -19.40 -5.51
N THR A 30 -22.32 -18.06 -5.51
CA THR A 30 -23.33 -17.22 -6.16
C THR A 30 -23.34 -17.36 -7.68
N LEU A 31 -22.20 -17.68 -8.28
CA LEU A 31 -22.07 -17.90 -9.72
C LEU A 31 -22.68 -19.25 -10.14
N VAL A 32 -22.38 -20.32 -9.39
CA VAL A 32 -22.81 -21.69 -9.70
C VAL A 32 -24.27 -21.93 -9.28
N LYS A 33 -24.74 -21.27 -8.20
CA LYS A 33 -26.06 -21.49 -7.58
C LYS A 33 -26.38 -22.98 -7.38
N PRO A 34 -25.53 -23.74 -6.67
CA PRO A 34 -25.70 -25.18 -6.54
C PRO A 34 -27.01 -25.52 -5.81
N ASN A 35 -27.77 -26.47 -6.34
CA ASN A 35 -28.96 -27.00 -5.68
C ASN A 35 -28.54 -28.05 -4.63
N ILE A 36 -28.40 -27.63 -3.38
CA ILE A 36 -27.94 -28.49 -2.27
C ILE A 36 -28.92 -29.62 -1.95
N ALA A 37 -30.20 -29.45 -2.31
CA ALA A 37 -31.24 -30.44 -2.01
C ALA A 37 -31.18 -31.68 -2.92
N VAL A 38 -30.46 -31.61 -4.04
CA VAL A 38 -30.41 -32.67 -5.04
C VAL A 38 -29.00 -33.21 -5.15
N ARG A 39 -28.84 -34.53 -4.95
CA ARG A 39 -27.57 -35.21 -5.18
C ARG A 39 -27.14 -35.02 -6.65
N PRO A 40 -25.91 -34.56 -6.92
CA PRO A 40 -25.47 -34.30 -8.29
C PRO A 40 -25.38 -35.60 -9.10
N ALA A 41 -25.59 -35.49 -10.42
CA ALA A 41 -25.57 -36.64 -11.33
C ALA A 41 -24.16 -37.14 -11.70
N ASN A 42 -23.12 -36.31 -11.51
CA ASN A 42 -21.73 -36.68 -11.81
C ASN A 42 -21.15 -37.50 -10.65
N ASP A 43 -20.56 -38.66 -10.93
CA ASP A 43 -20.04 -39.60 -9.92
C ASP A 43 -19.01 -38.98 -8.96
N ILE A 44 -18.14 -38.10 -9.46
CA ILE A 44 -17.13 -37.42 -8.64
C ILE A 44 -17.82 -36.43 -7.68
N ALA A 45 -18.70 -35.59 -8.21
CA ALA A 45 -19.44 -34.62 -7.39
C ALA A 45 -20.35 -35.34 -6.38
N ALA A 46 -20.92 -36.48 -6.77
CA ALA A 46 -21.77 -37.31 -5.94
C ALA A 46 -20.98 -37.98 -4.81
N SER A 47 -19.77 -38.46 -5.09
CA SER A 47 -18.87 -39.01 -4.07
C SER A 47 -18.46 -37.95 -3.04
N ILE A 48 -18.20 -36.72 -3.48
CA ILE A 48 -17.90 -35.59 -2.57
C ILE A 48 -19.14 -35.24 -1.73
N TYR A 49 -20.33 -35.23 -2.32
CA TYR A 49 -21.59 -34.99 -1.61
C TYR A 49 -21.85 -36.07 -0.55
N ASP A 50 -21.72 -37.34 -0.91
CA ASP A 50 -21.94 -38.48 -0.01
C ASP A 50 -20.92 -38.45 1.15
N LEU A 51 -19.65 -38.13 0.87
CA LEU A 51 -18.63 -37.92 1.89
C LEU A 51 -18.99 -36.76 2.83
N ALA A 52 -19.44 -35.63 2.30
CA ALA A 52 -19.85 -34.48 3.10
C ALA A 52 -21.01 -34.84 4.05
N VAL A 53 -22.04 -35.53 3.54
CA VAL A 53 -23.19 -36.00 4.34
C VAL A 53 -22.74 -36.97 5.43
N ALA A 54 -21.84 -37.92 5.11
CA ALA A 54 -21.35 -38.91 6.06
C ALA A 54 -20.46 -38.30 7.17
N THR A 55 -19.63 -37.31 6.83
CA THR A 55 -18.68 -36.71 7.78
C THR A 55 -19.33 -35.70 8.72
N GLY A 56 -20.45 -35.09 8.30
CA GLY A 56 -21.20 -34.14 9.11
C GLY A 56 -20.70 -32.69 9.02
N PRO A 57 -21.48 -31.73 9.55
CA PRO A 57 -21.30 -30.30 9.29
C PRO A 57 -19.99 -29.72 9.84
N ILE A 58 -19.48 -30.26 10.95
CA ILE A 58 -18.24 -29.76 11.59
C ILE A 58 -17.04 -29.95 10.65
N TRP A 59 -16.90 -31.15 10.08
CA TRP A 59 -15.79 -31.47 9.18
C TRP A 59 -15.91 -30.77 7.82
N ILE A 60 -17.13 -30.58 7.32
CA ILE A 60 -17.37 -29.71 6.14
C ILE A 60 -16.87 -28.30 6.43
N GLY A 61 -17.23 -27.74 7.60
CA GLY A 61 -16.75 -26.43 8.02
C GLY A 61 -15.22 -26.34 8.01
N LEU A 62 -14.53 -27.33 8.57
CA LEU A 62 -13.07 -27.41 8.55
C LEU A 62 -12.50 -27.49 7.12
N ALA A 63 -13.04 -28.38 6.28
CA ALA A 63 -12.58 -28.53 4.89
C ALA A 63 -12.78 -27.26 4.06
N VAL A 64 -13.95 -26.61 4.20
CA VAL A 64 -14.24 -25.32 3.56
C VAL A 64 -13.30 -24.22 4.06
N SER A 65 -12.96 -24.22 5.36
CA SER A 65 -12.02 -23.24 5.94
C SER A 65 -10.61 -23.40 5.38
N VAL A 66 -10.13 -24.64 5.23
CA VAL A 66 -8.84 -24.93 4.59
C VAL A 66 -8.88 -24.53 3.12
N GLY A 67 -9.94 -24.88 2.39
CA GLY A 67 -10.12 -24.47 1.00
C GLY A 67 -10.15 -22.96 0.83
N ALA A 68 -10.85 -22.24 1.70
CA ALA A 68 -10.88 -20.78 1.73
C ALA A 68 -9.46 -20.22 1.93
N TYR A 69 -8.74 -20.70 2.94
CA TYR A 69 -7.37 -20.27 3.21
C TYR A 69 -6.45 -20.45 1.99
N LEU A 70 -6.51 -21.60 1.30
CA LEU A 70 -5.71 -21.86 0.11
C LEU A 70 -6.05 -20.90 -1.04
N VAL A 71 -7.34 -20.74 -1.35
CA VAL A 71 -7.80 -19.81 -2.41
C VAL A 71 -7.39 -18.37 -2.09
N GLY A 72 -7.54 -17.96 -0.84
CA GLY A 72 -7.13 -16.66 -0.37
C GLY A 72 -5.62 -16.43 -0.46
N SER A 73 -4.81 -17.42 -0.10
CA SER A 73 -3.35 -17.37 -0.19
C SER A 73 -2.89 -17.19 -1.64
N VAL A 74 -3.51 -17.91 -2.59
CA VAL A 74 -3.27 -17.70 -4.03
C VAL A 74 -3.65 -16.28 -4.45
N SER A 75 -4.78 -15.76 -3.96
CA SER A 75 -5.19 -14.38 -4.23
C SER A 75 -4.20 -13.35 -3.69
N GLN A 76 -3.49 -13.63 -2.60
CA GLN A 76 -2.45 -12.77 -2.05
C GLN A 76 -1.20 -12.74 -2.93
N ILE A 77 -0.86 -13.83 -3.63
CA ILE A 77 0.24 -13.84 -4.60
C ILE A 77 -0.02 -12.82 -5.73
N LEU A 78 -1.29 -12.60 -6.09
CA LEU A 78 -1.69 -11.59 -7.08
C LEU A 78 -1.66 -10.14 -6.54
N SER A 79 -1.41 -9.94 -5.24
CA SER A 79 -1.36 -8.62 -4.57
C SER A 79 -0.48 -7.59 -5.29
N PRO A 80 0.74 -7.89 -5.76
CA PRO A 80 1.57 -6.89 -6.43
C PRO A 80 0.92 -6.33 -7.70
N VAL A 81 0.26 -7.21 -8.47
CA VAL A 81 -0.47 -6.83 -9.69
C VAL A 81 -1.69 -6.00 -9.32
N VAL A 82 -2.46 -6.44 -8.32
CA VAL A 82 -3.61 -5.70 -7.80
C VAL A 82 -3.18 -4.32 -7.30
N ARG A 83 -2.07 -4.21 -6.57
CA ARG A 83 -1.51 -2.94 -6.07
C ARG A 83 -1.16 -2.02 -7.22
N LEU A 84 -0.52 -2.52 -8.28
CA LEU A 84 -0.16 -1.72 -9.44
C LEU A 84 -1.40 -1.19 -10.18
N VAL A 85 -2.38 -2.05 -10.43
CA VAL A 85 -3.63 -1.69 -11.10
C VAL A 85 -4.43 -0.72 -10.24
N THR A 86 -4.62 -1.04 -8.96
CA THR A 86 -5.38 -0.24 -7.99
C THR A 86 -4.78 1.14 -7.82
N ARG A 87 -3.44 1.24 -7.71
CA ARG A 87 -2.79 2.54 -7.61
C ARG A 87 -3.00 3.38 -8.87
N ARG A 88 -2.98 2.77 -10.05
CA ARG A 88 -3.27 3.47 -11.31
C ARG A 88 -4.73 3.92 -11.38
N THR A 89 -5.67 3.06 -11.02
CA THR A 89 -7.11 3.36 -11.07
C THR A 89 -7.50 4.41 -10.03
N VAL A 90 -7.05 4.28 -8.77
CA VAL A 90 -7.30 5.25 -7.71
C VAL A 90 -6.72 6.61 -8.09
N ASN A 91 -5.49 6.69 -8.62
CA ASN A 91 -4.90 7.96 -9.04
C ASN A 91 -5.60 8.59 -10.25
N ARG A 92 -6.22 7.80 -11.12
CA ARG A 92 -7.05 8.32 -12.22
C ARG A 92 -8.40 8.82 -11.68
N ALA A 93 -9.06 8.02 -10.84
CA ALA A 93 -10.32 8.37 -10.21
C ALA A 93 -10.19 9.64 -9.36
N ALA A 94 -9.14 9.75 -8.55
CA ALA A 94 -8.84 10.95 -7.76
C ALA A 94 -8.69 12.20 -8.63
N ARG A 95 -7.99 12.09 -9.77
CA ARG A 95 -7.81 13.20 -10.70
C ARG A 95 -9.13 13.60 -11.36
N LEU A 96 -9.94 12.64 -11.76
CA LEU A 96 -11.26 12.90 -12.38
C LEU A 96 -12.22 13.53 -11.36
N LEU A 97 -12.32 12.96 -10.16
CA LEU A 97 -13.17 13.49 -9.09
C LEU A 97 -12.69 14.87 -8.62
N GLY A 98 -11.39 15.05 -8.42
CA GLY A 98 -10.82 16.35 -8.05
C GLY A 98 -11.06 17.41 -9.12
N GLY A 99 -10.91 17.06 -10.41
CA GLY A 99 -11.22 17.94 -11.53
C GLY A 99 -12.72 18.29 -11.61
N ALA A 100 -13.60 17.30 -11.43
CA ALA A 100 -15.05 17.52 -11.43
C ALA A 100 -15.51 18.42 -10.27
N LEU A 101 -15.00 18.17 -9.05
CA LEU A 101 -15.29 19.00 -7.88
C LEU A 101 -14.76 20.43 -8.07
N TYR A 102 -13.56 20.57 -8.63
CA TYR A 102 -13.00 21.89 -8.96
C TYR A 102 -13.85 22.63 -10.00
N ALA A 103 -14.32 21.95 -11.04
CA ALA A 103 -15.19 22.53 -12.06
C ALA A 103 -16.54 22.98 -11.48
N LEU A 104 -17.17 22.14 -10.63
CA LEU A 104 -18.40 22.49 -9.92
C LEU A 104 -18.21 23.70 -9.02
N TYR A 105 -17.09 23.75 -8.29
CA TYR A 105 -16.73 24.88 -7.44
C TYR A 105 -16.52 26.17 -8.26
N ALA A 106 -15.80 26.09 -9.38
CA ALA A 106 -15.57 27.23 -10.27
C ALA A 106 -16.88 27.74 -10.91
N ALA A 107 -17.77 26.84 -11.31
CA ALA A 107 -19.09 27.19 -11.84
C ALA A 107 -19.96 27.89 -10.79
N ALA A 108 -19.92 27.41 -9.53
CA ALA A 108 -20.60 28.07 -8.43
C ALA A 108 -20.05 29.49 -8.21
N GLN A 109 -18.72 29.65 -8.18
CA GLN A 109 -18.06 30.97 -8.04
C GLN A 109 -18.48 31.95 -9.14
N LEU A 110 -18.54 31.50 -10.41
CA LEU A 110 -19.02 32.33 -11.53
C LEU A 110 -20.50 32.70 -11.39
N GLY A 111 -21.34 31.78 -10.92
CA GLY A 111 -22.75 32.05 -10.62
C GLY A 111 -22.91 33.12 -9.53
N TRP A 112 -22.15 32.99 -8.44
CA TRP A 112 -22.11 33.97 -7.36
C TRP A 112 -21.64 35.35 -7.83
N ALA A 113 -20.64 35.42 -8.72
CA ALA A 113 -20.16 36.68 -9.29
C ALA A 113 -21.26 37.39 -10.12
N ARG A 114 -22.04 36.66 -10.92
CA ARG A 114 -23.17 37.25 -11.68
C ARG A 114 -24.26 37.79 -10.76
N VAL A 115 -24.63 37.05 -9.70
CA VAL A 115 -25.63 37.50 -8.72
C VAL A 115 -25.15 38.76 -8.00
N ARG A 116 -23.87 38.83 -7.61
CA ARG A 116 -23.27 40.01 -6.96
C ARG A 116 -23.30 41.25 -7.85
N HIS A 117 -23.02 41.10 -9.15
CA HIS A 117 -23.12 42.21 -10.11
C HIS A 117 -24.57 42.68 -10.32
N GLY A 118 -25.54 41.77 -10.34
CA GLY A 118 -26.96 42.11 -10.47
C GLY A 118 -27.52 42.86 -9.25
N ILE A 119 -27.12 42.49 -8.03
CA ILE A 119 -27.57 43.15 -6.79
C ILE A 119 -26.94 44.54 -6.62
N ARG A 120 -25.68 44.72 -7.05
CA ARG A 120 -24.98 46.01 -6.93
C ARG A 120 -25.58 47.10 -7.82
N GLN A 121 -26.32 46.76 -8.88
CA GLN A 121 -27.02 47.77 -9.70
C GLN A 121 -28.37 48.21 -9.13
N ARG A 122 -28.98 47.47 -8.20
CA ARG A 122 -30.33 47.79 -7.68
C ARG A 122 -30.36 48.38 -6.26
N SER A 123 -29.26 48.41 -5.50
CA SER A 123 -29.33 48.69 -4.06
C SER A 123 -28.26 49.65 -3.50
N VAL A 124 -27.76 50.61 -4.29
CA VAL A 124 -26.72 51.56 -3.82
C VAL A 124 -27.30 52.75 -3.02
N SER A 125 -28.60 52.85 -2.77
CA SER A 125 -29.15 53.99 -2.03
C SER A 125 -29.36 53.81 -0.52
N ALA A 126 -29.21 52.61 0.09
CA ALA A 126 -29.75 52.43 1.45
C ALA A 126 -28.98 51.60 2.48
N ILE A 127 -27.86 50.92 2.18
CA ILE A 127 -27.25 50.01 3.18
C ILE A 127 -25.79 50.36 3.45
N GLY A 128 -25.58 50.95 4.62
CA GLY A 128 -24.28 51.26 5.19
C GLY A 128 -23.41 50.01 5.41
N LYS A 129 -22.12 50.23 5.20
CA LYS A 129 -20.93 49.41 5.51
C LYS A 129 -21.17 48.19 6.42
N LEU A 130 -21.59 47.07 5.84
CA LEU A 130 -21.33 45.74 6.40
C LEU A 130 -20.30 45.04 5.51
N THR A 131 -19.03 45.35 5.74
CA THR A 131 -17.91 44.71 5.05
C THR A 131 -17.68 43.33 5.67
N ILE A 132 -18.45 42.33 5.25
CA ILE A 132 -18.13 40.93 5.57
C ILE A 132 -16.91 40.57 4.73
N ALA A 133 -15.73 40.61 5.35
CA ALA A 133 -14.50 40.12 4.79
C ALA A 133 -14.61 38.59 4.63
N THR A 134 -15.04 38.13 3.45
CA THR A 134 -14.94 36.73 3.07
C THR A 134 -13.52 36.49 2.56
N ASP A 135 -12.55 36.40 3.47
CA ASP A 135 -11.21 35.88 3.18
C ASP A 135 -11.30 34.37 2.98
N PHE A 136 -11.79 33.96 1.82
CA PHE A 136 -11.90 32.56 1.46
C PHE A 136 -10.61 32.13 0.74
N GLN A 137 -9.73 31.40 1.45
CA GLN A 137 -8.41 31.03 0.97
C GLN A 137 -8.47 30.03 -0.21
N PRO A 138 -7.93 30.36 -1.40
CA PRO A 138 -7.78 29.42 -2.53
C PRO A 138 -6.81 28.25 -2.25
N SER A 139 -6.12 28.26 -1.11
CA SER A 139 -5.20 27.20 -0.67
C SER A 139 -5.89 25.84 -0.49
N LEU A 140 -7.18 25.82 -0.10
CA LEU A 140 -7.94 24.58 0.10
C LEU A 140 -8.24 23.86 -1.22
N ALA A 141 -8.57 24.61 -2.28
CA ALA A 141 -8.78 24.04 -3.61
C ALA A 141 -7.46 23.54 -4.22
N ALA A 142 -6.35 24.25 -4.00
CA ALA A 142 -5.01 23.80 -4.40
C ALA A 142 -4.55 22.56 -3.62
N LYS A 143 -4.91 22.43 -2.33
CA LYS A 143 -4.73 21.20 -1.53
C LYS A 143 -5.61 20.06 -2.04
N ALA A 144 -6.84 20.34 -2.47
CA ALA A 144 -7.74 19.36 -3.08
C ALA A 144 -7.28 18.88 -4.46
N LEU A 145 -6.61 19.74 -5.23
CA LEU A 145 -6.04 19.41 -6.55
C LEU A 145 -4.69 18.68 -6.44
N SER A 146 -3.93 18.95 -5.37
CA SER A 146 -2.67 18.25 -5.05
C SER A 146 -2.86 17.01 -4.18
N LEU A 147 -4.12 16.65 -3.88
CA LEU A 147 -4.54 15.47 -3.13
C LEU A 147 -4.28 14.21 -3.99
N ARG A 148 -3.00 13.88 -4.17
CA ARG A 148 -2.57 12.52 -4.42
C ARG A 148 -3.03 11.74 -3.20
N LEU A 149 -4.15 11.02 -3.35
CA LEU A 149 -4.70 10.15 -2.30
C LEU A 149 -3.64 9.17 -1.77
N ILE A 150 -2.63 8.86 -2.59
CA ILE A 150 -1.54 7.96 -2.25
C ILE A 150 -0.22 8.67 -2.60
N PRO A 151 0.60 9.06 -1.61
CA PRO A 151 1.94 9.57 -1.85
C PRO A 151 2.80 8.53 -2.59
N PRO A 152 3.83 8.95 -3.33
CA PRO A 152 4.78 8.00 -3.87
C PRO A 152 5.41 7.18 -2.73
N PRO A 153 5.71 5.89 -2.94
CA PRO A 153 6.48 5.14 -1.96
C PRO A 153 7.81 5.89 -1.71
N PRO A 154 8.32 5.88 -0.48
CA PRO A 154 9.63 6.45 -0.20
C PRO A 154 10.65 5.76 -1.10
N LYS A 155 11.54 6.57 -1.68
CA LYS A 155 12.69 6.05 -2.40
C LYS A 155 13.72 5.65 -1.34
N TRP A 156 13.92 4.35 -1.14
CA TRP A 156 14.92 3.85 -0.19
C TRP A 156 16.36 4.23 -0.60
N SER A 157 16.56 4.53 -1.88
CA SER A 157 17.78 5.17 -2.40
C SER A 157 18.05 6.56 -1.81
N ASP A 158 17.11 7.16 -1.09
CA ASP A 158 17.27 8.47 -0.46
C ASP A 158 17.36 8.32 1.08
N ASN A 159 17.58 7.10 1.58
CA ASN A 159 17.75 6.86 2.99
C ASN A 159 19.04 7.55 3.49
N PRO A 160 18.97 8.36 4.56
CA PRO A 160 20.11 9.16 5.00
C PRO A 160 21.28 8.31 5.50
N ALA A 161 21.05 7.10 6.04
CA ALA A 161 22.11 6.22 6.50
C ALA A 161 22.89 5.62 5.31
N LEU A 162 22.20 5.05 4.32
CA LEU A 162 22.84 4.57 3.08
C LEU A 162 23.56 5.71 2.35
N THR A 163 22.90 6.87 2.24
CA THR A 163 23.46 8.06 1.58
C THR A 163 24.73 8.54 2.27
N ARG A 164 24.77 8.52 3.61
CA ARG A 164 25.97 8.88 4.39
C ARG A 164 27.13 7.93 4.10
N HIS A 165 26.88 6.62 4.02
CA HIS A 165 27.92 5.64 3.71
C HIS A 165 28.40 5.74 2.27
N ARG A 166 27.49 6.03 1.32
CA ARG A 166 27.86 6.32 -0.06
C ARG A 166 28.77 7.53 -0.16
N PHE A 167 28.44 8.64 0.51
CA PHE A 167 29.30 9.82 0.53
C PHE A 167 30.67 9.55 1.15
N ALA A 168 30.75 8.73 2.20
CA ALA A 168 32.02 8.32 2.79
C ALA A 168 32.86 7.47 1.81
N ALA A 169 32.22 6.58 1.06
CA ALA A 169 32.88 5.80 0.02
C ALA A 169 33.39 6.67 -1.13
N ASP A 170 32.55 7.58 -1.64
CA ASP A 170 32.92 8.56 -2.67
C ASP A 170 34.10 9.43 -2.21
N GLU A 171 34.14 9.84 -0.94
CA GLU A 171 35.27 10.60 -0.37
C GLU A 171 36.56 9.77 -0.33
N LYS A 172 36.49 8.50 0.09
CA LYS A 172 37.65 7.59 0.07
C LYS A 172 38.18 7.37 -1.34
N LEU A 173 37.30 7.12 -2.32
CA LEU A 173 37.69 6.97 -3.73
C LEU A 173 38.36 8.24 -4.26
N ARG A 174 37.83 9.43 -3.92
CA ARG A 174 38.45 10.70 -4.32
C ARG A 174 39.82 10.94 -3.67
N LYS A 175 40.04 10.43 -2.45
CA LYS A 175 41.36 10.50 -1.78
C LYS A 175 42.35 9.57 -2.48
N LEU A 176 41.97 8.31 -2.70
CA LEU A 176 42.76 7.34 -3.46
C LEU A 176 43.15 7.84 -4.85
N GLU A 177 42.23 8.47 -5.57
CA GLU A 177 42.49 9.07 -6.89
C GLU A 177 43.60 10.13 -6.84
N LYS A 178 43.67 10.90 -5.74
CA LYS A 178 44.67 11.96 -5.56
C LYS A 178 46.01 11.47 -5.03
N SER A 179 46.02 10.44 -4.19
CA SER A 179 47.22 9.92 -3.52
C SER A 179 47.89 8.76 -4.25
N ALA A 180 47.22 8.13 -5.22
CA ALA A 180 47.79 7.02 -5.94
C ALA A 180 49.03 7.43 -6.77
N PRO A 181 50.14 6.68 -6.66
CA PRO A 181 51.33 6.97 -7.46
C PRO A 181 51.04 6.74 -8.94
N ALA A 182 51.68 7.56 -9.80
CA ALA A 182 51.59 7.47 -11.25
C ALA A 182 51.99 6.05 -11.72
N GLY A 183 51.00 5.21 -12.02
CA GLY A 183 51.17 3.81 -12.42
C GLY A 183 50.39 2.78 -11.59
N TRP A 184 49.94 3.11 -10.37
CA TRP A 184 49.11 2.21 -9.56
C TRP A 184 47.62 2.31 -9.92
N VAL A 185 47.19 3.52 -10.27
CA VAL A 185 45.87 3.79 -10.83
C VAL A 185 46.00 3.70 -12.33
N SER A 186 45.74 2.51 -12.87
CA SER A 186 45.10 2.49 -14.18
C SER A 186 43.74 3.15 -13.98
N GLU A 187 43.39 4.09 -14.85
CA GLU A 187 42.06 4.74 -14.87
C GLU A 187 40.92 3.70 -14.80
N HIS A 188 41.20 2.48 -15.28
CA HIS A 188 40.34 1.31 -15.19
C HIS A 188 39.98 0.87 -13.75
N ASN A 189 40.92 0.92 -12.80
CA ASN A 189 40.68 0.41 -11.44
C ASN A 189 39.73 1.33 -10.63
N ILE A 190 39.80 2.65 -10.84
CA ILE A 190 38.93 3.60 -10.11
C ILE A 190 37.51 3.57 -10.68
N GLU A 191 37.37 3.50 -12.00
CA GLU A 191 36.06 3.41 -12.63
C GLU A 191 35.37 2.09 -12.29
N GLU A 192 36.11 0.98 -12.20
CA GLU A 192 35.60 -0.30 -11.70
C GLU A 192 35.08 -0.19 -10.26
N LEU A 193 35.85 0.44 -9.35
CA LEU A 193 35.41 0.68 -7.97
C LEU A 193 34.18 1.59 -7.88
N ARG A 194 34.07 2.60 -8.75
CA ARG A 194 32.91 3.51 -8.80
C ARG A 194 31.66 2.79 -9.30
N ASN A 195 31.81 1.92 -10.30
CA ASN A 195 30.73 1.05 -10.78
C ASN A 195 30.32 0.04 -9.70
N GLU A 196 31.27 -0.59 -9.02
CA GLU A 196 31.00 -1.49 -7.89
C GLU A 196 30.28 -0.76 -6.75
N LEU A 197 30.67 0.48 -6.43
CA LEU A 197 29.99 1.32 -5.44
C LEU A 197 28.52 1.56 -5.82
N SER A 198 28.25 1.94 -7.08
CA SER A 198 26.88 2.16 -7.56
C SER A 198 26.04 0.88 -7.48
N ASP A 199 26.62 -0.24 -7.90
CA ASP A 199 25.96 -1.55 -7.87
C ASP A 199 25.65 -2.00 -6.44
N ARG A 200 26.64 -1.93 -5.53
CA ARG A 200 26.46 -2.32 -4.13
C ARG A 200 25.49 -1.39 -3.41
N TYR A 201 25.52 -0.10 -3.72
CA TYR A 201 24.55 0.86 -3.21
C TYR A 201 23.12 0.49 -3.62
N GLN A 202 22.92 0.16 -4.91
CA GLN A 202 21.62 -0.24 -5.42
C GLN A 202 21.14 -1.55 -4.78
N ARG A 203 22.03 -2.55 -4.67
CA ARG A 203 21.73 -3.81 -3.98
C ARG A 203 21.38 -3.60 -2.51
N ALA A 204 22.13 -2.76 -1.79
CA ALA A 204 21.84 -2.44 -0.39
C ALA A 204 20.50 -1.71 -0.25
N ALA A 205 20.15 -0.81 -1.17
CA ALA A 205 18.86 -0.14 -1.18
C ALA A 205 17.68 -1.10 -1.46
N ASP A 206 17.88 -2.07 -2.36
CA ASP A 206 16.89 -3.10 -2.69
C ASP A 206 16.74 -4.11 -1.54
N GLN A 207 17.84 -4.56 -0.93
CA GLN A 207 17.81 -5.42 0.26
C GLN A 207 17.18 -4.71 1.46
N LEU A 208 17.52 -3.44 1.69
CA LEU A 208 16.89 -2.63 2.73
C LEU A 208 15.38 -2.61 2.53
N ARG A 209 14.91 -2.37 1.30
CA ARG A 209 13.48 -2.40 0.99
C ARG A 209 12.81 -3.74 1.35
N ASP A 210 13.48 -4.85 1.07
CA ASP A 210 12.97 -6.19 1.39
C ASP A 210 12.98 -6.45 2.90
N GLU A 211 14.04 -6.05 3.61
CA GLU A 211 14.12 -6.11 5.08
C GLU A 211 13.02 -5.28 5.74
N MET A 212 12.78 -4.04 5.27
CA MET A 212 11.72 -3.18 5.79
C MET A 212 10.32 -3.77 5.58
N SER A 213 10.16 -4.70 4.62
CA SER A 213 8.89 -5.43 4.42
C SER A 213 8.66 -6.54 5.45
N LEU A 214 9.68 -6.91 6.22
CA LEU A 214 9.69 -7.97 7.23
C LEU A 214 9.87 -7.39 8.66
N PRO A 215 8.88 -6.65 9.20
CA PRO A 215 9.03 -5.96 10.48
C PRO A 215 9.30 -6.89 11.66
N ALA A 216 8.90 -8.16 11.57
CA ALA A 216 9.11 -9.15 12.62
C ALA A 216 10.58 -9.50 12.85
N THR A 217 11.44 -9.47 11.83
CA THR A 217 12.86 -9.77 12.05
C THR A 217 13.62 -8.57 12.61
N LEU A 218 13.18 -7.36 12.26
CA LEU A 218 13.86 -6.11 12.61
C LEU A 218 13.53 -5.58 14.01
N LEU A 219 12.35 -5.88 14.55
CA LEU A 219 11.82 -5.24 15.76
C LEU A 219 11.63 -6.17 16.96
N VAL A 220 11.93 -7.47 16.81
CA VAL A 220 11.78 -8.45 17.89
C VAL A 220 12.91 -8.28 18.89
N GLY A 221 12.68 -7.44 19.90
CA GLY A 221 13.53 -7.32 21.09
C GLY A 221 13.61 -5.91 21.66
N GLU A 222 13.82 -4.91 20.81
CA GLU A 222 14.19 -3.56 21.28
C GLU A 222 12.98 -2.65 21.56
N ASN A 223 11.91 -2.72 20.74
CA ASN A 223 10.77 -1.83 20.88
C ASN A 223 9.42 -2.54 20.57
N PRO A 224 8.81 -3.22 21.56
CA PRO A 224 7.57 -3.98 21.34
C PRO A 224 6.36 -3.10 20.97
N ALA A 225 6.36 -1.83 21.38
CA ALA A 225 5.30 -0.89 21.02
C ALA A 225 5.36 -0.54 19.53
N LEU A 226 6.56 -0.24 19.03
CA LEU A 226 6.79 0.03 17.61
C LEU A 226 6.46 -1.19 16.74
N PHE A 227 6.85 -2.40 17.17
CA PHE A 227 6.49 -3.64 16.49
C PHE A 227 4.97 -3.81 16.39
N SER A 228 4.24 -3.63 17.49
CA SER A 228 2.79 -3.77 17.50
C SER A 228 2.08 -2.73 16.62
N GLU A 229 2.59 -1.49 16.57
CA GLU A 229 2.07 -0.42 15.71
C GLU A 229 2.30 -0.76 14.23
N ALA A 230 3.53 -1.14 13.89
CA ALA A 230 3.95 -1.50 12.54
C ALA A 230 3.16 -2.70 12.00
N ASP A 231 3.08 -3.77 12.79
CA ASP A 231 2.35 -4.99 12.44
C ASP A 231 0.85 -4.74 12.28
N ARG A 232 0.26 -3.91 13.16
CA ARG A 232 -1.15 -3.48 13.02
C ARG A 232 -1.40 -2.76 11.69
N LEU A 233 -0.56 -1.79 11.35
CA LEU A 233 -0.71 -0.99 10.11
C LEU A 233 -0.57 -1.87 8.87
N LYS A 234 0.44 -2.75 8.85
CA LYS A 234 0.68 -3.69 7.76
C LYS A 234 -0.51 -4.64 7.58
N ALA A 235 -0.92 -5.32 8.65
CA ALA A 235 -1.99 -6.30 8.58
C ALA A 235 -3.37 -5.68 8.26
N GLU A 236 -3.61 -4.41 8.62
CA GLU A 236 -4.83 -3.68 8.21
C GLU A 236 -4.80 -3.32 6.71
N GLY A 237 -3.65 -2.87 6.20
CA GLY A 237 -3.45 -2.56 4.79
C GLY A 237 -3.61 -3.79 3.90
N GLU A 238 -2.96 -4.90 4.27
CA GLU A 238 -3.04 -6.17 3.55
C GLU A 238 -4.45 -6.75 3.53
N LEU A 239 -5.15 -6.73 4.68
CA LEU A 239 -6.54 -7.16 4.75
C LEU A 239 -7.40 -6.37 3.76
N ARG A 240 -7.35 -5.03 3.80
CA ARG A 240 -8.16 -4.19 2.90
C ARG A 240 -7.88 -4.47 1.43
N LEU A 241 -6.61 -4.61 1.06
CA LEU A 241 -6.22 -4.89 -0.32
C LEU A 241 -6.62 -6.30 -0.77
N ALA A 242 -6.58 -7.29 0.12
CA ALA A 242 -6.99 -8.67 -0.17
C ALA A 242 -8.51 -8.79 -0.40
N LEU A 243 -9.31 -7.92 0.22
CA LEU A 243 -10.77 -7.87 0.02
C LEU A 243 -11.17 -7.28 -1.35
N VAL A 244 -10.32 -6.44 -1.94
CA VAL A 244 -10.67 -5.71 -3.18
C VAL A 244 -10.97 -6.65 -4.36
N PRO A 245 -10.13 -7.63 -4.72
CA PRO A 245 -10.42 -8.51 -5.85
C PRO A 245 -11.75 -9.28 -5.76
N PRO A 246 -12.05 -10.02 -4.68
CA PRO A 246 -13.30 -10.77 -4.61
C PRO A 246 -14.54 -9.86 -4.55
N ILE A 247 -14.48 -8.73 -3.84
CA ILE A 247 -15.60 -7.77 -3.81
C ILE A 247 -15.82 -7.16 -5.20
N ALA A 248 -14.74 -6.85 -5.93
CA ALA A 248 -14.84 -6.38 -7.31
C ALA A 248 -15.50 -7.42 -8.21
N ALA A 249 -15.10 -8.69 -8.10
CA ALA A 249 -15.68 -9.79 -8.87
C ALA A 249 -17.17 -9.96 -8.58
N ILE A 250 -17.57 -9.97 -7.30
CA ILE A 250 -18.98 -10.04 -6.89
C ILE A 250 -19.76 -8.84 -7.42
N THR A 251 -19.19 -7.63 -7.34
CA THR A 251 -19.83 -6.40 -7.83
C THR A 251 -20.11 -6.48 -9.33
N VAL A 252 -19.13 -6.92 -10.13
CA VAL A 252 -19.30 -7.12 -11.57
C VAL A 252 -20.36 -8.18 -11.86
N LEU A 253 -20.30 -9.31 -11.15
CA LEU A 253 -21.25 -10.40 -11.32
C LEU A 253 -22.69 -9.96 -11.03
N LEU A 254 -22.92 -9.25 -9.92
CA LEU A 254 -24.23 -8.70 -9.56
C LEU A 254 -24.71 -7.64 -10.56
N SER A 255 -23.79 -6.82 -11.08
CA SER A 255 -24.11 -5.84 -12.12
C SER A 255 -24.60 -6.47 -13.42
N ILE A 256 -23.99 -7.59 -13.83
CA ILE A 256 -24.36 -8.30 -15.07
C ILE A 256 -25.66 -9.08 -14.88
N SER A 257 -25.82 -9.72 -13.71
CA SER A 257 -26.93 -10.67 -13.48
C SER A 257 -28.23 -10.03 -13.00
N HIS A 258 -28.19 -8.87 -12.35
CA HIS A 258 -29.37 -8.23 -11.75
C HIS A 258 -29.60 -6.83 -12.30
N THR A 259 -28.78 -5.87 -11.91
CA THR A 259 -29.00 -4.44 -12.21
C THR A 259 -27.67 -3.66 -12.25
N PRO A 260 -27.48 -2.73 -13.20
CA PRO A 260 -26.22 -1.97 -13.31
C PRO A 260 -25.95 -1.04 -12.13
N ILE A 261 -26.94 -0.76 -11.27
CA ILE A 261 -26.75 0.05 -10.05
C ILE A 261 -25.71 -0.54 -9.09
N TRP A 262 -25.45 -1.85 -9.17
CA TRP A 262 -24.39 -2.49 -8.39
C TRP A 262 -23.01 -1.90 -8.69
N LEU A 263 -22.80 -1.29 -9.87
CA LEU A 263 -21.56 -0.57 -10.18
C LEU A 263 -21.27 0.59 -9.22
N CYS A 264 -22.27 1.14 -8.52
CA CYS A 264 -22.03 2.13 -7.47
C CYS A 264 -21.13 1.60 -6.33
N LEU A 265 -21.10 0.27 -6.10
CA LEU A 265 -20.19 -0.35 -5.12
C LEU A 265 -18.71 -0.18 -5.49
N PHE A 266 -18.35 0.09 -6.75
CA PHE A 266 -16.97 0.42 -7.11
C PHE A 266 -16.47 1.68 -6.41
N VAL A 267 -17.33 2.62 -6.04
CA VAL A 267 -16.93 3.79 -5.24
C VAL A 267 -16.44 3.33 -3.86
N ALA A 268 -17.19 2.47 -3.18
CA ALA A 268 -16.78 1.89 -1.90
C ALA A 268 -15.49 1.05 -2.04
N LEU A 269 -15.36 0.30 -3.14
CA LEU A 269 -14.16 -0.48 -3.45
C LEU A 269 -12.92 0.41 -3.60
N ILE A 270 -13.04 1.53 -4.32
CA ILE A 270 -11.96 2.52 -4.50
C ILE A 270 -11.57 3.13 -3.15
N ILE A 271 -12.54 3.42 -2.27
CA ILE A 271 -12.28 3.94 -0.93
C ILE A 271 -11.51 2.90 -0.09
N ILE A 272 -11.95 1.64 -0.05
CA ILE A 272 -11.26 0.57 0.69
C ILE A 272 -9.83 0.37 0.17
N ALA A 273 -9.66 0.37 -1.15
CA ALA A 273 -8.36 0.30 -1.82
C ALA A 273 -7.44 1.46 -1.43
N ALA A 274 -7.95 2.70 -1.50
CA ALA A 274 -7.19 3.89 -1.13
C ALA A 274 -6.79 3.86 0.35
N GLN A 275 -7.71 3.46 1.24
CA GLN A 275 -7.45 3.27 2.66
C GLN A 275 -6.43 2.16 2.93
N GLY A 276 -6.41 1.07 2.15
CA GLY A 276 -5.40 0.02 2.26
C GLY A 276 -4.01 0.54 1.89
N LEU A 277 -3.91 1.31 0.81
CA LEU A 277 -2.65 1.93 0.36
C LEU A 277 -2.14 3.02 1.32
N ASP A 278 -3.03 3.78 1.95
CA ASP A 278 -2.67 4.76 2.98
C ASP A 278 -2.07 4.08 4.24
N ARG A 279 -2.63 2.94 4.68
CA ARG A 279 -2.09 2.17 5.81
C ARG A 279 -0.69 1.63 5.52
N GLU A 280 -0.47 1.09 4.33
CA GLU A 280 0.85 0.66 3.86
C GLU A 280 1.86 1.82 3.87
N HIS A 281 1.45 3.01 3.43
CA HIS A 281 2.34 4.17 3.45
C HIS A 281 2.68 4.63 4.87
N LYS A 282 1.71 4.61 5.79
CA LYS A 282 1.94 4.90 7.21
C LYS A 282 2.91 3.90 7.83
N PHE A 283 2.77 2.62 7.49
CA PHE A 283 3.73 1.59 7.88
C PHE A 283 5.15 1.93 7.38
N GLN A 284 5.33 2.21 6.10
CA GLN A 284 6.63 2.58 5.53
C GLN A 284 7.24 3.84 6.18
N THR A 285 6.41 4.83 6.47
CA THR A 285 6.85 6.08 7.12
C THR A 285 7.27 5.85 8.57
N LEU A 286 6.52 5.03 9.31
CA LEU A 286 6.87 4.63 10.68
C LEU A 286 8.22 3.90 10.70
N MET A 287 8.39 2.97 9.78
CA MET A 287 9.59 2.17 9.61
C MET A 287 10.82 3.01 9.20
N ASP A 288 10.67 3.96 8.26
CA ASP A 288 11.73 4.92 7.92
C ASP A 288 12.08 5.83 9.11
N GLY A 289 11.08 6.28 9.87
CA GLY A 289 11.29 7.07 11.08
C GLY A 289 12.09 6.33 12.15
N ALA A 290 11.77 5.06 12.39
CA ALA A 290 12.47 4.22 13.35
C ALA A 290 13.92 3.95 12.93
N LEU A 291 14.15 3.69 11.64
CA LEU A 291 15.48 3.51 11.07
C LEU A 291 16.33 4.78 11.21
N ARG A 292 15.77 5.96 10.93
CA ARG A 292 16.46 7.26 11.11
C ARG A 292 16.81 7.57 12.56
N GLN A 293 16.00 7.10 13.50
CA GLN A 293 16.25 7.26 14.93
C GLN A 293 17.26 6.25 15.48
N GLY A 294 17.74 5.31 14.65
CA GLY A 294 18.63 4.24 15.09
C GLY A 294 17.96 3.23 16.02
N GLN A 295 16.61 3.16 16.00
CA GLN A 295 15.84 2.16 16.77
C GLN A 295 15.76 0.81 16.06
N ILE A 296 16.19 0.76 14.80
CA ILE A 296 16.27 -0.43 13.97
C ILE A 296 17.63 -0.40 13.30
N ILE A 297 18.34 -1.52 13.37
CA ILE A 297 19.58 -1.74 12.64
C ILE A 297 19.24 -2.66 11.47
N ALA A 298 19.41 -2.15 10.25
CA ALA A 298 19.19 -2.92 9.03
C ALA A 298 20.50 -3.60 8.61
N GLN A 299 20.44 -4.91 8.35
CA GLN A 299 21.61 -5.73 8.03
C GLN A 299 22.27 -5.25 6.74
N SER A 300 21.48 -4.95 5.71
CA SER A 300 21.92 -4.34 4.45
C SER A 300 22.75 -3.06 4.63
N ILE A 301 22.41 -2.22 5.62
CA ILE A 301 23.15 -0.99 5.92
C ILE A 301 24.50 -1.33 6.56
N GLU A 302 24.54 -2.31 7.46
CA GLU A 302 25.77 -2.77 8.10
C GLU A 302 26.71 -3.46 7.11
N GLU A 303 26.18 -4.31 6.23
CA GLU A 303 26.95 -4.96 5.17
C GLU A 303 27.54 -3.94 4.20
N PHE A 304 26.74 -2.95 3.78
CA PHE A 304 27.22 -1.87 2.93
C PHE A 304 28.29 -1.05 3.63
N LYS A 305 28.07 -0.66 4.89
CA LYS A 305 29.06 0.05 5.71
C LYS A 305 30.35 -0.76 5.84
N SER A 306 30.27 -2.05 6.17
CA SER A 306 31.45 -2.93 6.31
C SER A 306 32.25 -2.97 5.02
N TRP A 307 31.59 -3.04 3.86
CA TRP A 307 32.28 -2.98 2.57
C TRP A 307 32.94 -1.61 2.35
N VAL A 308 32.25 -0.50 2.63
CA VAL A 308 32.84 0.86 2.56
C VAL A 308 34.08 0.96 3.47
N ASP A 309 34.08 0.29 4.61
CA ASP A 309 35.21 0.26 5.54
C ASP A 309 36.41 -0.54 4.98
N THR A 310 36.19 -1.55 4.12
CA THR A 310 37.27 -2.28 3.43
C THR A 310 37.95 -1.49 2.31
N ILE A 311 37.34 -0.39 1.84
CA ILE A 311 38.00 0.50 0.87
C ILE A 311 39.24 1.09 1.56
N PRO A 312 40.45 0.90 1.00
CA PRO A 312 41.69 1.31 1.62
C PRO A 312 41.63 2.81 1.95
N ALA A 313 41.85 3.13 3.22
CA ALA A 313 42.20 4.47 3.64
C ALA A 313 43.73 4.57 3.50
N GLU A 314 44.18 5.66 2.87
CA GLU A 314 45.57 6.01 2.57
C GLU A 314 46.63 5.51 3.57
#